data_AF-A0A395HZQ1-F1
#
_entry.id   AF-A0A395HZQ1-F1
#
_cell.length_a   1.000
_cell.length_b   1.000
_cell.length_c   1.000
_cell.angle_alpha   90.00
_cell.angle_beta   90.00
_cell.angle_gamma   90.00
#
_symmetry.space_group_name_H-M   'P 1'
#
loop_
_entity.id
_entity.type
_entity.pdbx_description
1 polymer ?
#
loop_
_entity_poly.entity_id
_entity_poly.type
_entity_poly.pdbx_seq_one_letter_code
_entity_poly.pdbx_strand_id
1 'polypeptide(L)'
;MRPSQDTLPPIVSDKVLHHEEHETGSLPPASVTLLRQRRKLHVINPLWYRNSLLASVGFLEFANAGDFAANVWNDVPVPLYAIIFMAIGGPLALLISGFAVRDSVLSWQNVRILQKERKYLQSLRAQHLECPAPDPTTLRFIDRRLGVSHRELGTELVDRIVMDVFLGIGGLLVGTGTIMAIWGSDRHVYLISNLLSGFVGNSFAALYGIINAIWSVYLVWRFHSYDRACSRAGAMLAPFRDRLQRRFQCFKWHAVASGWTGLIAGGASMMTSRLWEGYVILIPCMLLEVACNRFWRVQLGYDRPIVAPDSPLHRGILVPESPYNPASNSSSPRLGYPNSTSIPNIKNEEANVEPEEKDHLLLDALSSVISLQTALVPILPSTLVLEDVDWSSLDSLLLFIVNNHLFDCLCDWLAKNSAVPKDFRHRVFRLATNPSSSEITVTLTDLRHMNQNEDQPRMLEMCQLFLQTEARQVMIGRERYLLEMVGYTIWKND
;
A
#
# COMPACT_ATOMS: atom_id res chain seq x y z
N MET A 1 -3.65 31.36 11.77
CA MET A 1 -2.22 31.71 11.68
C MET A 1 -1.66 31.08 10.43
N ARG A 2 -1.11 31.88 9.50
CA ARG A 2 -0.43 31.40 8.29
C ARG A 2 0.85 30.66 8.69
N PRO A 3 1.20 29.51 8.08
CA PRO A 3 2.53 28.95 8.25
C PRO A 3 3.54 29.77 7.42
N SER A 4 4.70 30.03 8.02
CA SER A 4 5.86 30.65 7.40
C SER A 4 6.32 29.84 6.19
N GLN A 5 6.73 30.56 5.15
CA GLN A 5 7.56 30.03 4.09
C GLN A 5 8.96 29.81 4.67
N ASP A 6 9.25 28.58 5.10
CA ASP A 6 10.62 28.17 5.39
C ASP A 6 11.18 27.48 4.15
N THR A 7 12.03 28.25 3.46
CA THR A 7 12.85 27.86 2.33
C THR A 7 13.81 26.74 2.76
N LEU A 8 13.55 25.51 2.32
CA LEU A 8 14.54 24.44 2.36
C LEU A 8 15.70 24.81 1.41
N PRO A 9 16.97 24.72 1.83
CA PRO A 9 18.10 24.86 0.92
C PRO A 9 18.12 23.69 -0.09
N PRO A 10 18.62 23.90 -1.32
CA PRO A 10 18.70 22.86 -2.33
C PRO A 10 19.85 21.92 -1.95
N ILE A 11 19.56 20.89 -1.15
CA ILE A 11 20.44 19.72 -1.05
C ILE A 11 20.02 18.79 -2.18
N VAL A 12 20.31 19.22 -3.40
CA VAL A 12 20.33 18.35 -4.58
C VAL A 12 21.64 17.58 -4.47
N SER A 13 21.55 16.32 -4.07
CA SER A 13 22.67 15.41 -4.23
C SER A 13 22.80 15.11 -5.72
N ASP A 14 23.75 15.78 -6.38
CA ASP A 14 24.15 15.62 -7.80
C ASP A 14 24.48 14.16 -8.21
N LYS A 15 24.42 13.21 -7.28
CA LYS A 15 24.78 11.81 -7.51
C LYS A 15 23.66 10.94 -8.04
N VAL A 16 22.40 11.41 -8.07
CA VAL A 16 21.26 10.62 -8.59
C VAL A 16 20.91 10.98 -10.04
N LEU A 17 21.49 12.05 -10.60
CA LEU A 17 21.24 12.49 -11.98
C LEU A 17 22.42 12.31 -12.95
N HIS A 18 23.63 12.00 -12.48
CA HIS A 18 24.81 11.79 -13.33
C HIS A 18 25.13 10.31 -13.60
N HIS A 19 24.11 9.48 -13.82
CA HIS A 19 24.32 8.16 -14.42
C HIS A 19 24.18 8.27 -15.95
N GLU A 20 25.33 8.50 -16.59
CA GLU A 20 25.66 8.20 -18.00
C GLU A 20 24.95 9.00 -19.11
N GLU A 21 25.45 10.21 -19.39
CA GLU A 21 25.20 10.94 -20.66
C GLU A 21 26.03 10.43 -21.86
N HIS A 22 26.58 9.22 -21.81
CA HIS A 22 27.38 8.68 -22.92
C HIS A 22 27.01 7.24 -23.28
N GLU A 23 25.75 6.99 -23.65
CA GLU A 23 25.39 5.87 -24.54
C GLU A 23 24.09 6.15 -25.29
N THR A 24 24.19 6.83 -26.43
CA THR A 24 23.15 6.84 -27.46
C THR A 24 23.02 5.44 -28.05
N GLY A 25 22.07 4.62 -27.57
CA GLY A 25 21.83 3.32 -28.21
C GLY A 25 20.67 2.47 -27.70
N SER A 26 20.50 2.26 -26.39
CA SER A 26 19.48 1.32 -25.90
C SER A 26 18.95 1.67 -24.52
N LEU A 27 17.66 2.02 -24.46
CA LEU A 27 16.94 2.17 -23.19
C LEU A 27 16.81 0.84 -22.45
N PRO A 28 16.71 0.87 -21.10
CA PRO A 28 16.50 -0.34 -20.32
C PRO A 28 15.20 -1.05 -20.76
N PRO A 29 15.20 -2.40 -20.86
CA PRO A 29 14.04 -3.18 -21.28
C PRO A 29 12.97 -3.17 -20.19
N ALA A 30 12.13 -2.14 -20.16
CA ALA A 30 10.91 -2.11 -19.35
C ALA A 30 9.79 -2.85 -20.09
N SER A 31 9.26 -3.91 -19.48
CA SER A 31 8.13 -4.68 -20.01
C SER A 31 7.14 -5.04 -18.91
N VAL A 32 5.85 -5.02 -19.25
CA VAL A 32 4.74 -5.29 -18.34
C VAL A 32 3.84 -6.32 -18.97
N THR A 33 3.57 -7.42 -18.25
CA THR A 33 2.65 -8.45 -18.72
C THR A 33 1.27 -8.28 -18.08
N LEU A 34 0.25 -8.19 -18.92
CA LEU A 34 -1.16 -8.10 -18.56
C LEU A 34 -1.91 -9.38 -18.94
N LEU A 35 -2.80 -9.84 -18.07
CA LEU A 35 -3.75 -10.92 -18.34
C LEU A 35 -5.08 -10.35 -18.84
N ARG A 36 -5.59 -10.89 -19.94
CA ARG A 36 -6.93 -10.60 -20.45
C ARG A 36 -7.93 -11.61 -19.87
N GLN A 37 -8.70 -11.18 -18.87
CA GLN A 37 -9.78 -11.99 -18.28
C GLN A 37 -11.15 -11.37 -18.55
N ARG A 38 -12.05 -12.10 -19.24
CA ARG A 38 -13.44 -11.69 -19.50
C ARG A 38 -13.61 -10.22 -19.94
N ARG A 39 -12.80 -9.80 -20.94
CA ARG A 39 -12.74 -8.42 -21.52
C ARG A 39 -12.06 -7.35 -20.64
N LYS A 40 -11.52 -7.69 -19.46
CA LYS A 40 -10.74 -6.78 -18.61
C LYS A 40 -9.26 -7.17 -18.63
N LEU A 41 -8.39 -6.17 -18.65
CA LEU A 41 -6.94 -6.31 -18.57
C LEU A 41 -6.50 -6.15 -17.12
N HIS A 42 -5.67 -7.07 -16.63
CA HIS A 42 -5.10 -7.03 -15.28
C HIS A 42 -3.60 -7.17 -15.37
N VAL A 43 -2.84 -6.23 -14.81
CA VAL A 43 -1.38 -6.36 -14.70
C VAL A 43 -1.05 -7.55 -13.78
N ILE A 44 -0.25 -8.49 -14.28
CA ILE A 44 0.22 -9.66 -13.52
C ILE A 44 1.54 -9.34 -12.83
N ASN A 45 2.44 -8.67 -13.56
CA ASN A 45 3.80 -8.36 -13.13
C ASN A 45 4.13 -6.87 -13.32
N PRO A 46 4.82 -6.25 -12.34
CA PRO A 46 5.16 -6.81 -11.03
C PRO A 46 3.93 -6.96 -10.12
N LEU A 47 4.09 -7.72 -9.04
CA LEU A 47 3.06 -7.84 -7.99
C LEU A 47 3.03 -6.55 -7.16
N TRP A 48 1.83 -6.06 -6.89
CA TRP A 48 1.59 -4.84 -6.10
C TRP A 48 0.84 -5.17 -4.81
N TYR A 49 1.32 -4.62 -3.70
CA TYR A 49 0.48 -4.41 -2.53
C TYR A 49 -0.41 -3.20 -2.81
N ARG A 50 -1.74 -3.38 -2.69
CA ARG A 50 -2.72 -2.34 -2.99
C ARG A 50 -3.57 -2.03 -1.78
N ASN A 51 -3.84 -0.75 -1.54
CA ASN A 51 -4.86 -0.24 -0.66
C ASN A 51 -6.25 -0.55 -1.25
N SER A 52 -6.68 -1.79 -1.02
CA SER A 52 -7.90 -2.36 -1.59
C SER A 52 -9.11 -2.26 -0.65
N LEU A 53 -9.02 -1.46 0.42
CA LEU A 53 -10.08 -1.33 1.42
C LEU A 53 -11.34 -0.71 0.80
N LEU A 54 -12.47 -1.43 0.88
CA LEU A 54 -13.74 -0.98 0.34
C LEU A 54 -14.36 0.14 1.17
N ALA A 55 -15.00 1.10 0.49
CA ALA A 55 -15.79 2.13 1.15
C ALA A 55 -16.92 1.54 2.01
N SER A 56 -17.55 0.48 1.51
CA SER A 56 -18.68 -0.21 2.13
C SER A 56 -18.33 -0.84 3.48
N VAL A 57 -17.05 -1.14 3.71
CA VAL A 57 -16.60 -1.77 4.95
C VAL A 57 -16.81 -0.88 6.16
N GLY A 58 -16.67 0.44 5.99
CA GLY A 58 -16.98 1.41 7.05
C GLY A 58 -18.45 1.43 7.46
N PHE A 59 -19.33 0.74 6.72
CA PHE A 59 -20.75 0.60 7.05
C PHE A 59 -21.09 -0.75 7.69
N LEU A 60 -20.11 -1.62 8.01
CA LEU A 60 -20.43 -2.93 8.61
C LEU A 60 -21.16 -2.80 9.96
N GLU A 61 -20.84 -1.80 10.78
CA GLU A 61 -21.54 -1.58 12.04
C GLU A 61 -23.03 -1.19 11.85
N PHE A 62 -23.41 -0.65 10.69
CA PHE A 62 -24.81 -0.41 10.36
C PHE A 62 -25.58 -1.72 10.13
N ALA A 63 -24.89 -2.78 9.68
CA ALA A 63 -25.52 -4.09 9.55
C ALA A 63 -25.90 -4.65 10.93
N ASN A 64 -25.02 -4.50 11.92
CA ASN A 64 -25.28 -4.91 13.30
C ASN A 64 -26.40 -4.10 13.93
N ALA A 65 -26.52 -2.80 13.62
CA ALA A 65 -27.63 -1.96 14.09
C ALA A 65 -28.97 -2.20 13.34
N GLY A 66 -28.97 -3.01 12.28
CA GLY A 66 -30.14 -3.28 11.44
C GLY A 66 -31.26 -4.06 12.13
N ASP A 67 -30.96 -4.67 13.29
CA ASP A 67 -31.92 -5.35 14.15
C ASP A 67 -32.72 -4.44 15.09
N PHE A 68 -32.54 -3.11 15.02
CA PHE A 68 -33.22 -2.15 15.90
C PHE A 68 -34.71 -2.44 16.10
N ALA A 69 -35.44 -2.63 15.00
CA ALA A 69 -36.86 -2.91 15.11
C ALA A 69 -37.16 -4.28 15.73
N ALA A 70 -36.33 -5.28 15.47
CA ALA A 70 -36.44 -6.63 16.01
C ALA A 70 -36.09 -6.72 17.50
N ASN A 71 -35.25 -5.84 18.03
CA ASN A 71 -34.93 -5.85 19.46
C ASN A 71 -35.86 -4.93 20.27
N VAL A 72 -36.38 -3.85 19.68
CA VAL A 72 -37.20 -2.86 20.40
C VAL A 72 -38.70 -3.13 20.34
N TRP A 73 -39.22 -3.62 19.21
CA TRP A 73 -40.67 -3.75 18.98
C TRP A 73 -41.12 -5.17 18.62
N ASN A 74 -40.38 -6.18 19.06
CA ASN A 74 -40.74 -7.58 18.87
C ASN A 74 -41.76 -8.04 19.93
N ASP A 75 -42.82 -7.27 20.10
CA ASP A 75 -44.01 -7.67 20.85
C ASP A 75 -44.99 -8.33 19.88
N VAL A 76 -45.65 -9.41 20.31
CA VAL A 76 -46.63 -10.12 19.46
C VAL A 76 -48.04 -9.62 19.76
N PRO A 77 -48.82 -9.16 18.77
CA PRO A 77 -48.48 -9.05 17.34
C PRO A 77 -47.56 -7.86 17.02
N VAL A 78 -46.60 -8.08 16.13
CA VAL A 78 -45.62 -7.06 15.75
C VAL A 78 -46.32 -5.88 15.06
N PRO A 79 -46.08 -4.63 15.48
CA PRO A 79 -46.73 -3.49 14.87
C PRO A 79 -46.23 -3.27 13.42
N LEU A 80 -47.12 -2.79 12.54
CA LEU A 80 -46.84 -2.65 11.10
C LEU A 80 -45.58 -1.83 10.79
N TYR A 81 -45.34 -0.74 11.53
CA TYR A 81 -44.15 0.08 11.33
C TYR A 81 -42.87 -0.69 11.65
N ALA A 82 -42.87 -1.54 12.68
CA ALA A 82 -41.73 -2.37 13.03
C ALA A 82 -41.48 -3.45 11.98
N ILE A 83 -42.54 -4.06 11.43
CA ILE A 83 -42.43 -4.99 10.29
C ILE A 83 -41.75 -4.31 9.10
N ILE A 84 -42.15 -3.07 8.75
CA ILE A 84 -41.53 -2.30 7.66
C ILE A 84 -40.03 -2.08 7.93
N PHE A 85 -39.66 -1.67 9.14
CA PHE A 85 -38.25 -1.48 9.50
C PHE A 85 -37.46 -2.79 9.48
N MET A 86 -38.00 -3.90 10.00
CA MET A 86 -37.36 -5.22 9.93
C MET A 86 -37.17 -5.69 8.48
N ALA A 87 -38.16 -5.47 7.62
CA ALA A 87 -38.11 -5.81 6.20
C ALA A 87 -37.08 -4.99 5.41
N ILE A 88 -36.62 -3.85 5.94
CA ILE A 88 -35.53 -3.06 5.36
C ILE A 88 -34.20 -3.43 6.01
N GLY A 89 -34.13 -3.43 7.34
CA GLY A 89 -32.92 -3.64 8.12
C GLY A 89 -32.31 -5.04 7.94
N GLY A 90 -33.15 -6.08 7.97
CA GLY A 90 -32.70 -7.46 7.79
C GLY A 90 -32.02 -7.69 6.43
N PRO A 91 -32.67 -7.39 5.30
CA PRO A 91 -32.05 -7.51 3.98
C PRO A 91 -30.82 -6.61 3.78
N LEU A 92 -30.81 -5.40 4.35
CA LEU A 92 -29.64 -4.52 4.29
C LEU A 92 -28.43 -5.14 5.03
N ALA A 93 -28.63 -5.72 6.21
CA ALA A 93 -27.59 -6.40 6.97
C ALA A 93 -27.01 -7.61 6.20
N LEU A 94 -27.87 -8.40 5.55
CA LEU A 94 -27.46 -9.51 4.68
C LEU A 94 -26.63 -9.02 3.48
N LEU A 95 -27.04 -7.92 2.86
CA LEU A 95 -26.34 -7.32 1.72
C LEU A 95 -24.96 -6.78 2.11
N ILE A 96 -24.85 -6.12 3.27
CA ILE A 96 -23.57 -5.64 3.81
C ILE A 96 -22.64 -6.82 4.14
N SER A 97 -23.17 -7.92 4.68
CA SER A 97 -22.41 -9.15 4.92
C SER A 97 -21.80 -9.72 3.63
N GLY A 98 -22.51 -9.60 2.50
CA GLY A 98 -21.96 -9.94 1.18
C GLY A 98 -20.77 -9.07 0.75
N PHE A 99 -20.78 -7.77 1.11
CA PHE A 99 -19.64 -6.88 0.88
C PHE A 99 -18.45 -7.21 1.79
N ALA A 100 -18.70 -7.64 3.02
CA ALA A 100 -17.66 -8.09 3.95
C ALA A 100 -16.88 -9.28 3.36
N VAL A 101 -17.59 -10.29 2.83
CA VAL A 101 -16.97 -11.44 2.14
C VAL A 101 -16.09 -10.98 0.98
N ARG A 102 -16.55 -10.00 0.21
CA ARG A 102 -15.78 -9.45 -0.91
C ARG A 102 -14.51 -8.73 -0.45
N ASP A 103 -14.58 -7.91 0.61
CA ASP A 103 -13.38 -7.23 1.14
C ASP A 103 -12.39 -8.25 1.73
N SER A 104 -12.88 -9.25 2.47
CA SER A 104 -12.06 -10.35 2.98
C SER A 104 -11.29 -11.08 1.89
N VAL A 105 -11.91 -11.33 0.73
CA VAL A 105 -11.23 -11.96 -0.41
C VAL A 105 -10.12 -11.06 -0.96
N LEU A 106 -10.35 -9.74 -1.03
CA LEU A 106 -9.35 -8.77 -1.49
C LEU A 106 -8.20 -8.64 -0.50
N SER A 107 -8.50 -8.57 0.80
CA SER A 107 -7.50 -8.55 1.85
C SER A 107 -6.68 -9.86 1.89
N TRP A 108 -7.33 -11.01 1.69
CA TRP A 108 -6.65 -12.30 1.61
C TRP A 108 -5.68 -12.40 0.43
N GLN A 109 -5.97 -11.75 -0.69
CA GLN A 109 -5.03 -11.63 -1.81
C GLN A 109 -3.78 -10.85 -1.39
N ASN A 110 -3.96 -9.70 -0.72
CA ASN A 110 -2.85 -8.92 -0.16
C ASN A 110 -2.03 -9.74 0.85
N VAL A 111 -2.69 -10.44 1.78
CA VAL A 111 -2.03 -11.31 2.77
C VAL A 111 -1.19 -12.38 2.09
N ARG A 112 -1.71 -13.07 1.08
CA ARG A 112 -0.96 -14.09 0.34
C ARG A 112 0.28 -13.52 -0.35
N ILE A 113 0.16 -12.34 -0.94
CA ILE A 113 1.26 -11.65 -1.61
C ILE A 113 2.33 -11.23 -0.58
N LEU A 114 1.93 -10.64 0.55
CA LEU A 114 2.83 -10.25 1.64
C LEU A 114 3.51 -11.46 2.29
N GLN A 115 2.81 -12.58 2.45
CA GLN A 115 3.39 -13.82 2.97
C GLN A 115 4.44 -14.40 2.02
N LYS A 116 4.20 -14.36 0.70
CA LYS A 116 5.18 -14.79 -0.31
C LYS A 116 6.42 -13.89 -0.27
N GLU A 117 6.24 -12.57 -0.25
CA GLU A 117 7.34 -11.61 -0.11
C GLU A 117 8.14 -11.87 1.17
N ARG A 118 7.45 -12.08 2.30
CA ARG A 118 8.11 -12.33 3.58
C ARG A 118 8.94 -13.61 3.56
N LYS A 119 8.39 -14.71 3.04
CA LYS A 119 9.12 -15.98 2.88
C LYS A 119 10.36 -15.79 1.99
N TYR A 120 10.21 -15.05 0.89
CA TYR A 120 11.32 -14.73 0.00
C TYR A 120 12.40 -13.89 0.69
N LEU A 121 12.02 -12.84 1.41
CA LEU A 121 12.97 -12.01 2.17
C LEU A 121 13.66 -12.80 3.29
N GLN A 122 12.95 -13.72 3.94
CA GLN A 122 13.54 -14.61 4.94
C GLN A 122 14.55 -15.59 4.32
N SER A 123 14.24 -16.19 3.17
CA SER A 123 15.19 -17.05 2.46
C SER A 123 16.40 -16.26 1.97
N LEU A 124 16.18 -15.05 1.44
CA LEU A 124 17.26 -14.17 0.99
C LEU A 124 18.17 -13.76 2.15
N ARG A 125 17.59 -13.45 3.32
CA ARG A 125 18.33 -13.17 4.55
C ARG A 125 19.20 -14.36 4.97
N ALA A 126 18.65 -15.58 4.94
CA ALA A 126 19.37 -16.79 5.30
C ALA A 126 20.54 -17.04 4.34
N GLN A 127 20.30 -16.96 3.03
CA GLN A 127 21.33 -17.11 1.99
C GLN A 127 22.46 -16.09 2.17
N HIS A 128 22.11 -14.82 2.45
CA HIS A 128 23.11 -13.77 2.59
C HIS A 128 23.95 -13.92 3.86
N LEU A 129 23.40 -14.51 4.94
CA LEU A 129 24.14 -14.83 6.16
C LEU A 129 25.10 -16.02 5.99
N GLU A 130 24.82 -16.92 5.04
CA GLU A 130 25.67 -18.08 4.73
C GLU A 130 26.86 -17.70 3.81
N CYS A 131 26.87 -16.51 3.22
CA CYS A 131 27.97 -16.02 2.39
C CYS A 131 29.24 -15.77 3.24
N PRO A 132 30.45 -16.04 2.71
CA PRO A 132 31.72 -15.83 3.43
C PRO A 132 31.98 -14.38 3.85
N ALA A 133 31.38 -13.42 3.15
CA ALA A 133 31.43 -11.99 3.44
C ALA A 133 30.02 -11.39 3.26
N PRO A 134 29.16 -11.46 4.28
CA PRO A 134 27.80 -10.93 4.19
C PRO A 134 27.84 -9.41 4.09
N ASP A 135 27.18 -8.82 3.09
CA ASP A 135 27.04 -7.37 3.02
C ASP A 135 26.03 -6.90 4.10
N PRO A 136 26.47 -6.14 5.12
CA PRO A 136 25.60 -5.72 6.22
C PRO A 136 24.49 -4.78 5.76
N THR A 137 24.66 -4.13 4.60
CA THR A 137 23.73 -3.12 4.09
C THR A 137 22.48 -3.77 3.52
N THR A 138 22.68 -4.80 2.71
CA THR A 138 21.63 -5.67 2.19
C THR A 138 20.85 -6.32 3.33
N LEU A 139 21.54 -6.80 4.36
CA LEU A 139 20.89 -7.37 5.54
C LEU A 139 20.03 -6.34 6.31
N ARG A 140 20.54 -5.12 6.54
CA ARG A 140 19.76 -4.04 7.17
C ARG A 140 18.52 -3.71 6.33
N PHE A 141 18.64 -3.63 5.01
CA PHE A 141 17.51 -3.36 4.12
C PHE A 141 16.44 -4.46 4.20
N ILE A 142 16.85 -5.74 4.15
CA ILE A 142 15.94 -6.88 4.29
C ILE A 142 15.22 -6.83 5.64
N ASP A 143 15.96 -6.57 6.72
CA ASP A 143 15.41 -6.46 8.08
C ASP A 143 14.40 -5.31 8.21
N ARG A 144 14.64 -4.16 7.57
CA ARG A 144 13.71 -3.01 7.54
C ARG A 144 12.41 -3.39 6.86
N ARG A 145 12.50 -4.02 5.68
CA ARG A 145 11.33 -4.45 4.90
C ARG A 145 10.53 -5.53 5.63
N LEU A 146 11.20 -6.48 6.28
CA LEU A 146 10.57 -7.48 7.15
C LEU A 146 9.85 -6.85 8.35
N GLY A 147 10.41 -5.76 8.90
CA GLY A 147 9.82 -4.97 9.97
C GLY A 147 8.51 -4.30 9.56
N VAL A 148 8.51 -3.58 8.44
CA VAL A 148 7.29 -2.93 7.89
C VAL A 148 6.26 -3.97 7.45
N SER A 149 6.70 -5.03 6.79
CA SER A 149 5.84 -6.15 6.36
C SER A 149 5.07 -6.79 7.52
N HIS A 150 5.64 -6.83 8.73
CA HIS A 150 4.93 -7.35 9.90
C HIS A 150 3.72 -6.49 10.28
N ARG A 151 3.83 -5.16 10.21
CA ARG A 151 2.69 -4.26 10.45
C ARG A 151 1.67 -4.37 9.32
N GLU A 152 2.11 -4.33 8.06
CA GLU A 152 1.22 -4.44 6.89
C GLU A 152 0.39 -5.73 6.94
N LEU A 153 1.02 -6.87 7.24
CA LEU A 153 0.36 -8.16 7.39
C LEU A 153 -0.63 -8.16 8.55
N GLY A 154 -0.24 -7.57 9.69
CA GLY A 154 -1.10 -7.50 10.87
C GLY A 154 -2.33 -6.63 10.64
N THR A 155 -2.20 -5.49 9.96
CA THR A 155 -3.35 -4.65 9.59
C THR A 155 -4.27 -5.37 8.59
N GLU A 156 -3.73 -6.01 7.54
CA GLU A 156 -4.57 -6.77 6.61
C GLU A 156 -5.27 -7.96 7.30
N LEU A 157 -4.62 -8.59 8.29
CA LEU A 157 -5.23 -9.69 9.03
C LEU A 157 -6.28 -9.20 10.03
N VAL A 158 -5.93 -8.29 10.94
CA VAL A 158 -6.78 -7.88 12.07
C VAL A 158 -7.79 -6.82 11.64
N ASP A 159 -7.31 -5.70 11.08
CA ASP A 159 -8.15 -4.54 10.74
C ASP A 159 -9.02 -4.77 9.50
N ARG A 160 -8.87 -5.91 8.81
CA ARG A 160 -9.66 -6.27 7.63
C ARG A 160 -10.26 -7.65 7.72
N ILE A 161 -9.48 -8.73 7.62
CA ILE A 161 -10.04 -10.09 7.58
C ILE A 161 -10.80 -10.43 8.86
N VAL A 162 -10.21 -10.20 10.04
CA VAL A 162 -10.88 -10.51 11.32
C VAL A 162 -12.13 -9.64 11.46
N MET A 163 -12.04 -8.34 11.19
CA MET A 163 -13.20 -7.44 11.19
C MET A 163 -14.32 -7.96 10.28
N ASP A 164 -14.03 -8.19 9.00
CA ASP A 164 -15.00 -8.60 7.99
C ASP A 164 -15.63 -9.95 8.33
N VAL A 165 -14.84 -10.90 8.84
CA VAL A 165 -15.37 -12.22 9.23
C VAL A 165 -16.30 -12.09 10.42
N PHE A 166 -15.89 -11.36 11.46
CA PHE A 166 -16.70 -11.23 12.69
C PHE A 166 -17.95 -10.42 12.43
N LEU A 167 -17.81 -9.21 11.89
CA LEU A 167 -18.95 -8.33 11.62
C LEU A 167 -19.78 -8.83 10.43
N GLY A 168 -19.20 -9.57 9.48
CA GLY A 168 -19.95 -10.20 8.39
C GLY A 168 -20.77 -11.41 8.85
N ILE A 169 -20.23 -12.27 9.72
CA ILE A 169 -21.00 -13.35 10.37
C ILE A 169 -22.06 -12.73 11.29
N GLY A 170 -21.69 -11.70 12.06
CA GLY A 170 -22.62 -10.92 12.88
C GLY A 170 -23.79 -10.41 12.04
N GLY A 171 -23.53 -9.66 10.98
CA GLY A 171 -24.54 -9.15 10.05
C GLY A 171 -25.40 -10.24 9.40
N LEU A 172 -24.85 -11.43 9.12
CA LEU A 172 -25.61 -12.56 8.58
C LEU A 172 -26.62 -13.09 9.61
N LEU A 173 -26.20 -13.26 10.86
CA LEU A 173 -27.05 -13.75 11.95
C LEU A 173 -28.09 -12.69 12.34
N VAL A 174 -27.67 -11.43 12.45
CA VAL A 174 -28.52 -10.26 12.71
C VAL A 174 -29.58 -10.10 11.63
N GLY A 175 -29.18 -10.12 10.35
CA GLY A 175 -30.08 -10.02 9.22
C GLY A 175 -31.10 -11.17 9.17
N THR A 176 -30.64 -12.39 9.41
CA THR A 176 -31.50 -13.59 9.45
C THR A 176 -32.50 -13.53 10.59
N GLY A 177 -32.03 -13.22 11.81
CA GLY A 177 -32.87 -13.08 12.99
C GLY A 177 -33.92 -11.99 12.84
N THR A 178 -33.54 -10.86 12.26
CA THR A 178 -34.44 -9.72 12.00
C THR A 178 -35.56 -10.08 11.02
N ILE A 179 -35.25 -10.83 9.95
CA ILE A 179 -36.27 -11.31 9.00
C ILE A 179 -37.19 -12.33 9.68
N MET A 180 -36.64 -13.25 10.48
CA MET A 180 -37.45 -14.22 11.24
C MET A 180 -38.40 -13.56 12.23
N ALA A 181 -38.03 -12.41 12.81
CA ALA A 181 -38.85 -11.66 13.77
C ALA A 181 -40.22 -11.27 13.20
N ILE A 182 -40.33 -11.06 11.88
CA ILE A 182 -41.59 -10.73 11.19
C ILE A 182 -42.65 -11.82 11.40
N TRP A 183 -42.21 -13.09 11.51
CA TRP A 183 -43.07 -14.24 11.76
C TRP A 183 -43.01 -14.71 13.23
N GLY A 184 -42.67 -13.82 14.16
CA GLY A 184 -42.52 -14.10 15.59
C GLY A 184 -43.82 -14.53 16.32
N SER A 185 -44.94 -14.71 15.62
CA SER A 185 -46.17 -15.27 16.19
C SER A 185 -46.01 -16.72 16.66
N ASP A 186 -45.08 -17.47 16.06
CA ASP A 186 -44.64 -18.77 16.56
C ASP A 186 -43.57 -18.57 17.64
N ARG A 187 -43.79 -19.16 18.82
CA ARG A 187 -42.88 -19.05 19.97
C ARG A 187 -41.49 -19.61 19.68
N HIS A 188 -41.35 -20.62 18.83
CA HIS A 188 -40.03 -21.13 18.45
C HIS A 188 -39.29 -20.15 17.55
N VAL A 189 -39.98 -19.56 16.58
CA VAL A 189 -39.41 -18.55 15.67
C VAL A 189 -39.00 -17.30 16.45
N TYR A 190 -39.82 -16.87 17.40
CA TYR A 190 -39.52 -15.76 18.30
C TYR A 190 -38.23 -15.97 19.10
N LEU A 191 -38.07 -17.12 19.74
CA LEU A 191 -36.89 -17.43 20.55
C LEU A 191 -35.61 -17.50 19.70
N ILE A 192 -35.69 -18.13 18.52
CA ILE A 192 -34.56 -18.24 17.61
C ILE A 192 -34.18 -16.87 17.05
N SER A 193 -35.17 -16.08 16.64
CA SER A 193 -34.97 -14.72 16.13
C SER A 193 -34.24 -13.84 17.14
N ASN A 194 -34.73 -13.76 18.39
CA ASN A 194 -34.09 -12.96 19.45
C ASN A 194 -32.69 -13.45 19.81
N LEU A 195 -32.46 -14.78 19.79
CA LEU A 195 -31.13 -15.33 20.02
C LEU A 195 -30.15 -14.92 18.92
N LEU A 196 -30.58 -14.98 17.67
CA LEU A 196 -29.75 -14.68 16.49
C LEU A 196 -29.49 -13.19 16.33
N SER A 197 -30.52 -12.34 16.41
CA SER A 197 -30.39 -10.89 16.24
C SER A 197 -29.82 -10.22 17.48
N GLY A 198 -30.40 -10.47 18.66
CA GLY A 198 -30.06 -9.74 19.86
C GLY A 198 -28.75 -10.18 20.52
N PHE A 199 -28.51 -11.49 20.64
CA PHE A 199 -27.41 -12.02 21.47
C PHE A 199 -26.21 -12.52 20.66
N VAL A 200 -26.40 -13.56 19.86
CA VAL A 200 -25.30 -14.26 19.19
C VAL A 200 -24.71 -13.40 18.07
N GLY A 201 -25.54 -12.78 17.24
CA GLY A 201 -25.07 -11.87 16.17
C GLY A 201 -24.22 -10.72 16.72
N ASN A 202 -24.74 -10.02 17.74
CA ASN A 202 -24.08 -8.90 18.39
C ASN A 202 -22.81 -9.29 19.18
N SER A 203 -22.70 -10.53 19.66
CA SER A 203 -21.49 -11.00 20.35
C SER A 203 -20.23 -11.00 19.46
N PHE A 204 -20.38 -11.17 18.14
CA PHE A 204 -19.25 -11.09 17.22
C PHE A 204 -18.69 -9.67 17.12
N ALA A 205 -19.55 -8.64 17.13
CA ALA A 205 -19.12 -7.25 17.16
C ALA A 205 -18.36 -6.93 18.45
N ALA A 206 -18.86 -7.41 19.59
CA ALA A 206 -18.19 -7.27 20.88
C ALA A 206 -16.81 -7.93 20.91
N LEU A 207 -16.70 -9.16 20.39
CA LEU A 207 -15.44 -9.89 20.36
C LEU A 207 -14.43 -9.22 19.41
N TYR A 208 -14.87 -8.75 18.25
CA TYR A 208 -14.02 -7.95 17.37
C TYR A 208 -13.53 -6.66 18.05
N GLY A 209 -14.40 -5.94 18.75
CA GLY A 209 -14.04 -4.73 19.49
C GLY A 209 -12.88 -4.94 20.46
N ILE A 210 -12.85 -6.07 21.17
CA ILE A 210 -11.74 -6.44 22.07
C ILE A 210 -10.45 -6.72 21.28
N ILE A 211 -10.54 -7.50 20.20
CA ILE A 211 -9.38 -7.83 19.37
C ILE A 211 -8.78 -6.56 18.74
N ASN A 212 -9.62 -5.68 18.19
CA ASN A 212 -9.23 -4.40 17.62
C ASN A 212 -8.56 -3.50 18.67
N ALA A 213 -9.06 -3.49 19.91
CA ALA A 213 -8.46 -2.71 20.99
C ALA A 213 -7.03 -3.18 21.32
N ILE A 214 -6.82 -4.49 21.44
CA ILE A 214 -5.49 -5.07 21.71
C ILE A 214 -4.52 -4.70 20.58
N TRP A 215 -4.97 -4.85 19.33
CA TRP A 215 -4.17 -4.49 18.16
C TRP A 215 -3.88 -2.98 18.08
N SER A 216 -4.87 -2.15 18.39
CA SER A 216 -4.73 -0.70 18.46
C SER A 216 -3.71 -0.26 19.51
N VAL A 217 -3.70 -0.89 20.69
CA VAL A 217 -2.69 -0.64 21.72
C VAL A 217 -1.28 -0.98 21.21
N TYR A 218 -1.14 -2.11 20.52
CA TYR A 218 0.13 -2.50 19.89
C TYR A 218 0.59 -1.47 18.85
N LEU A 219 -0.30 -0.99 17.98
CA LEU A 219 0.03 0.04 16.98
C LEU A 219 0.45 1.36 17.64
N VAL A 220 -0.28 1.81 18.66
CA VAL A 220 0.07 3.03 19.40
C VAL A 220 1.45 2.90 20.05
N TRP A 221 1.69 1.78 20.75
CA TRP A 221 2.99 1.51 21.37
C TRP A 221 4.13 1.51 20.35
N ARG A 222 3.93 0.84 19.20
CA ARG A 222 4.93 0.76 18.13
C ARG A 222 5.27 2.13 17.56
N PHE A 223 4.26 2.92 17.16
CA PHE A 223 4.49 4.24 16.58
C PHE A 223 4.93 5.29 17.60
N HIS A 224 4.57 5.12 18.88
CA HIS A 224 5.13 5.92 19.96
C HIS A 224 6.63 5.63 20.16
N SER A 225 7.03 4.37 20.05
CA SER A 225 8.45 3.97 20.13
C SER A 225 9.26 4.55 18.96
N TYR A 226 8.71 4.58 17.75
CA TYR A 226 9.35 5.23 16.60
C TYR A 226 9.50 6.75 16.80
N ASP A 227 8.43 7.41 17.25
CA ASP A 227 8.42 8.86 17.50
C ASP A 227 9.46 9.25 18.56
N ARG A 228 9.61 8.43 19.61
CA ARG A 228 10.63 8.59 20.65
C ARG A 228 12.04 8.42 20.09
N ALA A 229 12.29 7.36 19.31
CA ALA A 229 13.60 7.10 18.72
C ALA A 229 13.99 8.22 17.72
N CYS A 230 13.07 8.63 16.84
CA CYS A 230 13.28 9.75 15.92
C CYS A 230 13.56 11.08 16.63
N SER A 231 12.96 11.31 17.81
CA SER A 231 13.20 12.53 18.59
C SER A 231 14.60 12.59 19.20
N ARG A 232 15.26 11.43 19.39
CA ARG A 232 16.64 11.33 19.91
C ARG A 232 17.69 11.49 18.82
N ALA A 233 17.43 10.98 17.61
CA ALA A 233 18.33 11.04 16.45
C ALA A 233 18.35 12.42 15.72
N GLY A 234 17.99 13.51 16.43
CA GLY A 234 17.43 14.74 15.86
C GLY A 234 18.26 15.53 14.83
N ALA A 235 19.57 15.33 14.72
CA ALA A 235 20.41 16.07 13.75
C ALA A 235 20.24 15.57 12.31
N MET A 236 20.24 14.23 12.11
CA MET A 236 20.15 13.61 10.78
C MET A 236 18.76 13.75 10.14
N LEU A 237 17.72 13.80 10.99
CA LEU A 237 16.32 13.74 10.57
C LEU A 237 15.62 15.09 10.57
N ALA A 238 16.33 16.17 10.92
CA ALA A 238 15.81 17.53 10.95
C ALA A 238 14.96 17.89 9.70
N PRO A 239 15.40 17.64 8.44
CA PRO A 239 14.61 18.00 7.26
C PRO A 239 13.32 17.18 7.08
N PHE A 240 13.22 15.99 7.69
CA PHE A 240 12.07 15.08 7.53
C PHE A 240 11.22 14.94 8.79
N ARG A 241 11.61 15.58 9.89
CA ARG A 241 11.02 15.42 11.22
C ARG A 241 9.51 15.65 11.22
N ASP A 242 9.05 16.72 10.61
CA ASP A 242 7.62 17.07 10.60
C ASP A 242 6.80 16.05 9.82
N ARG A 243 7.33 15.52 8.71
CA ARG A 243 6.66 14.49 7.90
C ARG A 243 6.59 13.16 8.65
N LEU A 244 7.68 12.76 9.32
CA LEU A 244 7.73 11.57 10.18
C LEU A 244 6.76 11.67 11.35
N GLN A 245 6.82 12.77 12.11
CA GLN A 245 5.94 13.00 13.25
C GLN A 245 4.48 13.01 12.82
N ARG A 246 4.14 13.73 11.74
CA ARG A 246 2.78 13.73 11.21
C ARG A 246 2.32 12.33 10.84
N ARG A 247 3.17 11.53 10.17
CA ARG A 247 2.85 10.15 9.80
C ARG A 247 2.55 9.27 11.02
N PHE A 248 3.42 9.30 12.02
CA PHE A 248 3.24 8.50 13.24
C PHE A 248 2.05 8.99 14.07
N GLN A 249 1.81 10.29 14.13
CA GLN A 249 0.63 10.86 14.79
C GLN A 249 -0.66 10.43 14.09
N CYS A 250 -0.71 10.45 12.75
CA CYS A 250 -1.88 9.96 12.02
C CYS A 250 -2.18 8.49 12.35
N PHE A 251 -1.17 7.62 12.44
CA PHE A 251 -1.38 6.22 12.84
C PHE A 251 -1.84 6.09 14.31
N LYS A 252 -1.22 6.82 15.24
CA LYS A 252 -1.62 6.83 16.65
C LYS A 252 -3.06 7.27 16.81
N TRP A 253 -3.45 8.39 16.20
CA TRP A 253 -4.81 8.91 16.26
C TRP A 253 -5.83 7.96 15.66
N HIS A 254 -5.52 7.35 14.51
CA HIS A 254 -6.40 6.35 13.91
C HIS A 254 -6.56 5.12 14.81
N ALA A 255 -5.46 4.58 15.35
CA ALA A 255 -5.51 3.42 16.23
C ALA A 255 -6.29 3.71 17.52
N VAL A 256 -6.08 4.87 18.15
CA VAL A 256 -6.84 5.30 19.33
C VAL A 256 -8.33 5.43 18.99
N ALA A 257 -8.66 6.13 17.90
CA ALA A 257 -10.05 6.34 17.49
C ALA A 257 -10.75 5.01 17.18
N SER A 258 -10.15 4.16 16.35
CA SER A 258 -10.74 2.87 15.97
C SER A 258 -10.84 1.91 17.15
N GLY A 259 -9.78 1.75 17.96
CA GLY A 259 -9.80 0.86 19.11
C GLY A 259 -10.84 1.27 20.16
N TRP A 260 -10.96 2.57 20.47
CA TRP A 260 -11.97 3.08 21.41
C TRP A 260 -13.39 2.93 20.86
N THR A 261 -13.57 3.25 19.58
CA THR A 261 -14.86 3.11 18.89
C THR A 261 -15.31 1.66 18.86
N GLY A 262 -14.43 0.73 18.51
CA GLY A 262 -14.74 -0.70 18.50
C GLY A 262 -15.12 -1.25 19.87
N LEU A 263 -14.47 -0.81 20.95
CA LEU A 263 -14.84 -1.23 22.32
C LEU A 263 -16.22 -0.72 22.72
N ILE A 264 -16.50 0.55 22.48
CA ILE A 264 -17.80 1.15 22.82
C ILE A 264 -18.89 0.55 21.94
N ALA A 265 -18.65 0.41 20.64
CA ALA A 265 -19.60 -0.20 19.72
C ALA A 265 -19.89 -1.65 20.09
N GLY A 266 -18.85 -2.44 20.40
CA GLY A 266 -19.00 -3.80 20.86
C GLY A 266 -19.80 -3.94 22.16
N GLY A 267 -19.54 -3.07 23.15
CA GLY A 267 -20.29 -3.03 24.40
C GLY A 267 -21.75 -2.58 24.19
N ALA A 268 -21.96 -1.52 23.40
CA ALA A 268 -23.28 -1.01 23.08
C ALA A 268 -24.12 -2.01 22.27
N SER A 269 -23.50 -2.74 21.35
CA SER A 269 -24.11 -3.83 20.57
C SER A 269 -24.61 -4.96 21.47
N MET A 270 -23.96 -5.24 22.60
CA MET A 270 -24.52 -6.21 23.56
C MET A 270 -25.73 -5.66 24.33
N MET A 271 -25.75 -4.35 24.59
CA MET A 271 -26.86 -3.70 25.30
C MET A 271 -28.14 -3.64 24.47
N THR A 272 -28.04 -3.58 23.14
CA THR A 272 -29.20 -3.47 22.24
C THR A 272 -30.21 -4.60 22.40
N SER A 273 -29.77 -5.79 22.84
CA SER A 273 -30.63 -6.94 23.12
C SER A 273 -31.67 -6.69 24.23
N ARG A 274 -31.48 -5.66 25.07
CA ARG A 274 -32.32 -5.35 26.22
C ARG A 274 -32.71 -3.88 26.35
N LEU A 275 -31.86 -2.99 25.82
CA LEU A 275 -31.92 -1.55 26.05
C LEU A 275 -31.77 -0.82 24.73
N TRP A 276 -32.80 -0.06 24.35
CA TRP A 276 -32.80 0.72 23.11
C TRP A 276 -31.75 1.86 23.16
N GLU A 277 -31.34 2.29 24.37
CA GLU A 277 -30.28 3.29 24.55
C GLU A 277 -28.95 2.85 23.95
N GLY A 278 -28.71 1.53 23.82
CA GLY A 278 -27.54 0.99 23.13
C GLY A 278 -27.42 1.49 21.68
N TYR A 279 -28.55 1.61 20.97
CA TYR A 279 -28.56 2.15 19.61
C TYR A 279 -28.20 3.63 19.54
N VAL A 280 -28.57 4.41 20.56
CA VAL A 280 -28.19 5.84 20.64
C VAL A 280 -26.68 5.98 20.78
N ILE A 281 -26.03 5.09 21.55
CA ILE A 281 -24.56 5.05 21.71
C ILE A 281 -23.88 4.57 20.43
N LEU A 282 -24.50 3.67 19.66
CA LEU A 282 -23.94 3.15 18.40
C LEU A 282 -23.86 4.22 17.29
N ILE A 283 -24.79 5.18 17.22
CA ILE A 283 -24.82 6.22 16.18
C ILE A 283 -23.47 6.97 16.03
N PRO A 284 -22.90 7.59 17.09
CA PRO A 284 -21.62 8.26 16.96
C PRO A 284 -20.47 7.29 16.64
N CYS A 285 -20.54 6.05 17.11
CA CYS A 285 -19.53 5.03 16.81
C CYS A 285 -19.52 4.68 15.31
N MET A 286 -20.71 4.44 14.72
CA MET A 286 -20.87 4.17 13.30
C MET A 286 -20.33 5.31 12.42
N LEU A 287 -20.61 6.57 12.79
CA LEU A 287 -20.08 7.74 12.06
C LEU A 287 -18.56 7.83 12.15
N LEU A 288 -17.99 7.52 13.32
CA LEU A 288 -16.56 7.54 13.54
C LEU A 288 -15.84 6.40 12.79
N GLU A 289 -16.45 5.21 12.68
CA GLU A 289 -15.93 4.11 11.85
C GLU A 289 -15.91 4.47 10.36
N VAL A 290 -16.98 5.11 9.85
CA VAL A 290 -16.98 5.63 8.46
C VAL A 290 -15.86 6.66 8.26
N ALA A 291 -15.65 7.54 9.24
CA ALA A 291 -14.58 8.53 9.19
C ALA A 291 -13.19 7.88 9.25
N CYS A 292 -12.99 6.87 10.11
CA CYS A 292 -11.74 6.10 10.23
C CYS A 292 -11.43 5.34 8.95
N ASN A 293 -12.41 4.65 8.36
CA ASN A 293 -12.27 3.98 7.07
C ASN A 293 -11.87 4.97 5.96
N ARG A 294 -12.54 6.13 5.88
CA ARG A 294 -12.19 7.17 4.91
C ARG A 294 -10.77 7.71 5.15
N PHE A 295 -10.43 7.97 6.41
CA PHE A 295 -9.11 8.44 6.80
C PHE A 295 -8.02 7.43 6.43
N TRP A 296 -8.26 6.14 6.67
CA TRP A 296 -7.36 5.08 6.26
C TRP A 296 -7.12 5.12 4.76
N ARG A 297 -8.20 5.10 3.97
CA ARG A 297 -8.13 5.04 2.51
C ARG A 297 -7.39 6.23 1.89
N VAL A 298 -7.56 7.43 2.44
CA VAL A 298 -6.98 8.65 1.86
C VAL A 298 -5.60 8.97 2.44
N GLN A 299 -5.40 8.79 3.75
CA GLN A 299 -4.21 9.31 4.46
C GLN A 299 -3.24 8.23 4.92
N LEU A 300 -3.70 7.03 5.31
CA LEU A 300 -2.83 5.99 5.87
C LEU A 300 -2.39 4.95 4.86
N GLY A 301 -3.32 4.38 4.10
CA GLY A 301 -3.06 3.36 3.11
C GLY A 301 -2.16 3.86 1.99
N TYR A 302 -1.42 2.94 1.39
CA TYR A 302 -0.54 3.21 0.25
C TYR A 302 -0.42 1.95 -0.60
N ASP A 303 0.00 2.17 -1.84
CA ASP A 303 0.32 1.10 -2.78
C ASP A 303 1.84 1.00 -2.90
N ARG A 304 2.38 -0.22 -2.99
CA ARG A 304 3.81 -0.43 -3.22
C ARG A 304 4.11 -1.69 -4.04
N PRO A 305 5.19 -1.69 -4.84
CA PRO A 305 5.65 -2.89 -5.52
C PRO A 305 6.23 -3.91 -4.52
N ILE A 306 6.01 -5.18 -4.81
CA ILE A 306 6.52 -6.33 -4.05
C ILE A 306 7.87 -6.76 -4.60
N VAL A 307 8.79 -7.10 -3.70
CA VAL A 307 10.07 -7.69 -4.09
C VAL A 307 9.86 -9.17 -4.38
N ALA A 308 10.16 -9.57 -5.60
CA ALA A 308 10.09 -10.93 -6.11
C ALA A 308 11.37 -11.25 -6.90
N PRO A 309 11.73 -12.53 -7.08
CA PRO A 309 12.95 -12.94 -7.79
C PRO A 309 13.10 -12.31 -9.18
N ASP A 310 11.99 -12.19 -9.90
CA ASP A 310 11.95 -11.67 -11.28
C ASP A 310 11.70 -10.15 -11.35
N SER A 311 11.63 -9.47 -10.21
CA SER A 311 11.33 -8.03 -10.17
C SER A 311 12.57 -7.21 -10.56
N PRO A 312 12.45 -6.19 -11.43
CA PRO A 312 13.56 -5.25 -11.69
C PRO A 312 14.02 -4.52 -10.41
N LEU A 313 13.14 -4.41 -9.40
CA LEU A 313 13.48 -3.89 -8.07
C LEU A 313 14.44 -4.83 -7.29
N HIS A 314 14.44 -6.14 -7.57
CA HIS A 314 15.42 -7.07 -7.01
C HIS A 314 16.81 -6.79 -7.58
N ARG A 315 16.89 -6.45 -8.88
CA ARG A 315 18.17 -6.22 -9.58
C ARG A 315 18.80 -4.87 -9.22
N GLY A 316 18.01 -3.79 -9.14
CA GLY A 316 18.53 -2.44 -8.83
C GLY A 316 18.81 -2.16 -7.35
N ILE A 317 18.31 -2.98 -6.41
CA ILE A 317 18.45 -2.74 -4.96
C ILE A 317 19.41 -3.72 -4.28
N LEU A 318 19.62 -4.92 -4.84
CA LEU A 318 20.46 -5.96 -4.23
C LEU A 318 21.76 -6.27 -4.98
N VAL A 319 21.95 -5.69 -6.17
CA VAL A 319 23.19 -5.79 -6.94
C VAL A 319 23.64 -4.37 -7.25
N PRO A 320 24.58 -3.78 -6.49
CA PRO A 320 25.40 -2.73 -7.07
C PRO A 320 26.03 -3.35 -8.32
N GLU A 321 25.86 -2.76 -9.50
CA GLU A 321 26.65 -3.18 -10.65
C GLU A 321 28.12 -3.02 -10.27
N SER A 322 28.76 -4.13 -9.92
CA SER A 322 30.21 -4.22 -9.97
C SER A 322 30.57 -3.96 -11.43
N PRO A 323 31.48 -3.01 -11.74
CA PRO A 323 31.91 -2.79 -13.10
C PRO A 323 32.51 -4.10 -13.62
N TYR A 324 31.73 -4.79 -14.44
CA TYR A 324 32.17 -6.00 -15.11
C TYR A 324 33.22 -5.55 -16.11
N ASN A 325 34.49 -5.88 -15.83
CA ASN A 325 35.61 -5.58 -16.70
C ASN A 325 35.83 -6.81 -17.61
N PRO A 326 35.36 -6.82 -18.88
CA PRO A 326 35.49 -7.98 -19.74
C PRO A 326 36.87 -7.97 -20.39
N ALA A 327 37.92 -8.10 -19.58
CA ALA A 327 39.29 -8.15 -20.07
C ALA A 327 40.19 -9.02 -19.18
N SER A 328 39.87 -10.31 -19.07
CA SER A 328 40.88 -11.31 -18.68
C SER A 328 40.45 -12.74 -19.04
N ASN A 329 40.27 -13.00 -20.33
CA ASN A 329 40.35 -14.36 -20.85
C ASN A 329 41.38 -14.42 -21.98
N SER A 330 42.66 -14.43 -21.60
CA SER A 330 43.70 -15.04 -22.41
C SER A 330 44.86 -15.58 -21.55
N SER A 331 45.05 -16.90 -21.68
CA SER A 331 46.28 -17.68 -21.50
C SER A 331 46.83 -18.04 -20.10
N SER A 332 46.91 -19.35 -19.86
CA SER A 332 47.94 -20.02 -19.02
C SER A 332 49.24 -20.26 -19.86
N PRO A 333 50.37 -20.78 -19.32
CA PRO A 333 50.97 -20.68 -17.98
C PRO A 333 52.49 -20.28 -17.96
N ARG A 334 52.94 -19.76 -16.81
CA ARG A 334 54.30 -19.73 -16.16
C ARG A 334 55.60 -19.93 -16.98
N LEU A 335 56.58 -19.02 -16.77
CA LEU A 335 57.99 -19.35 -16.38
C LEU A 335 58.80 -18.11 -15.90
N GLY A 336 59.51 -18.21 -14.75
CA GLY A 336 60.92 -17.77 -14.57
C GLY A 336 61.32 -16.35 -14.08
N TYR A 337 61.45 -16.19 -12.74
CA TYR A 337 62.55 -15.50 -11.98
C TYR A 337 62.86 -13.97 -12.14
N PRO A 338 63.57 -13.33 -11.17
CA PRO A 338 63.15 -12.09 -10.54
C PRO A 338 64.07 -10.89 -10.81
N ASN A 339 63.59 -9.66 -10.56
CA ASN A 339 64.34 -8.68 -9.77
C ASN A 339 63.55 -7.41 -9.44
N SER A 340 63.80 -6.98 -8.21
CA SER A 340 63.48 -5.76 -7.50
C SER A 340 63.47 -4.46 -8.31
N THR A 341 62.39 -3.67 -8.19
CA THR A 341 62.49 -2.22 -7.97
C THR A 341 61.26 -1.73 -7.19
N SER A 342 61.56 -0.98 -6.14
CA SER A 342 60.70 -0.25 -5.21
C SER A 342 59.60 0.62 -5.83
N ILE A 343 58.35 0.47 -5.36
CA ILE A 343 57.29 1.52 -5.36
C ILE A 343 56.50 1.37 -4.04
N PRO A 344 56.16 2.48 -3.35
CA PRO A 344 55.83 2.46 -1.93
C PRO A 344 54.43 1.91 -1.59
N ASN A 345 54.38 1.40 -0.37
CA ASN A 345 53.25 0.90 0.40
C ASN A 345 52.00 1.81 0.30
N ILE A 346 51.08 1.50 -0.61
CA ILE A 346 49.69 1.96 -0.52
C ILE A 346 49.03 1.07 0.53
N LYS A 347 48.95 1.58 1.76
CA LYS A 347 48.12 1.00 2.81
C LYS A 347 46.70 0.87 2.25
N ASN A 348 46.12 -0.32 2.42
CA ASN A 348 44.70 -0.59 2.30
C ASN A 348 43.93 0.43 3.17
N GLU A 349 43.43 1.49 2.54
CA GLU A 349 42.27 2.25 3.00
C GLU A 349 41.02 1.61 2.38
N GLU A 350 40.78 0.33 2.67
CA GLU A 350 39.39 -0.14 2.73
C GLU A 350 38.86 0.35 4.07
N ALA A 351 38.48 1.62 4.05
CA ALA A 351 37.90 2.34 5.15
C ALA A 351 36.72 1.54 5.70
N ASN A 352 36.78 1.39 7.01
CA ASN A 352 35.68 1.07 7.89
C ASN A 352 34.57 2.11 7.63
N VAL A 353 33.74 1.91 6.61
CA VAL A 353 32.62 2.80 6.29
C VAL A 353 31.60 2.65 7.41
N GLU A 354 31.52 3.69 8.24
CA GLU A 354 30.67 3.72 9.42
C GLU A 354 29.19 3.47 9.08
N PRO A 355 28.40 2.92 10.03
CA PRO A 355 26.97 2.66 9.86
C PRO A 355 26.13 3.90 9.52
N GLU A 356 26.67 5.11 9.70
CA GLU A 356 26.02 6.40 9.41
C GLU A 356 25.90 6.65 7.89
N GLU A 357 26.91 6.35 7.07
CA GLU A 357 26.97 6.70 5.64
C GLU A 357 25.82 6.07 4.81
N LYS A 358 25.24 4.97 5.31
CA LYS A 358 24.26 4.16 4.55
C LYS A 358 22.82 4.33 5.02
N ASP A 359 22.61 5.01 6.15
CA ASP A 359 21.31 5.57 6.50
C ASP A 359 20.98 6.79 5.61
N HIS A 360 22.00 7.41 5.01
CA HIS A 360 21.82 8.43 3.98
C HIS A 360 21.12 7.91 2.72
N LEU A 361 21.37 6.68 2.25
CA LEU A 361 20.69 6.16 1.04
C LEU A 361 19.16 6.12 1.18
N LEU A 362 18.66 5.80 2.37
CA LEU A 362 17.22 5.78 2.62
C LEU A 362 16.64 7.21 2.70
N LEU A 363 17.40 8.13 3.28
CA LEU A 363 17.02 9.55 3.35
C LEU A 363 17.14 10.24 1.99
N ASP A 364 18.09 9.87 1.15
CA ASP A 364 18.28 10.34 -0.21
C ASP A 364 17.13 9.86 -1.10
N ALA A 365 16.75 8.59 -0.98
CA ALA A 365 15.56 8.05 -1.64
C ALA A 365 14.28 8.79 -1.19
N LEU A 366 14.15 9.10 0.10
CA LEU A 366 13.02 9.87 0.63
C LEU A 366 13.03 11.31 0.08
N SER A 367 14.20 11.96 0.05
CA SER A 367 14.40 13.30 -0.51
C SER A 367 13.99 13.33 -1.98
N SER A 368 14.51 12.39 -2.77
CA SER A 368 14.20 12.23 -4.20
C SER A 368 12.69 12.07 -4.43
N VAL A 369 12.02 11.19 -3.68
CA VAL A 369 10.56 10.99 -3.81
C VAL A 369 9.77 12.24 -3.44
N ILE A 370 10.18 12.99 -2.41
CA ILE A 370 9.52 14.26 -2.01
C ILE A 370 9.71 15.33 -3.08
N SER A 371 10.92 15.45 -3.66
CA SER A 371 11.20 16.38 -4.75
C SER A 371 10.35 16.06 -5.98
N LEU A 372 10.31 14.79 -6.39
CA LEU A 372 9.47 14.31 -7.50
C LEU A 372 7.98 14.56 -7.23
N GLN A 373 7.49 14.27 -6.02
CA GLN A 373 6.12 14.55 -5.62
C GLN A 373 5.77 16.03 -5.76
N THR A 374 6.68 16.92 -5.35
CA THR A 374 6.50 18.37 -5.39
C THR A 374 6.50 18.88 -6.84
N ALA A 375 7.34 18.31 -7.69
CA ALA A 375 7.39 18.66 -9.09
C ALA A 375 6.16 18.22 -9.90
N LEU A 376 5.50 17.13 -9.51
CA LEU A 376 4.27 16.65 -10.17
C LEU A 376 3.01 17.44 -9.74
N VAL A 377 3.14 18.57 -9.04
CA VAL A 377 1.99 19.38 -8.60
C VAL A 377 1.47 20.24 -9.77
N PRO A 378 0.17 20.10 -10.17
CA PRO A 378 -0.38 20.74 -11.37
C PRO A 378 -0.42 22.29 -11.39
N ILE A 379 -0.11 22.95 -10.27
CA ILE A 379 -0.38 24.39 -10.05
C ILE A 379 0.91 25.21 -9.93
N LEU A 380 2.08 24.57 -9.77
CA LEU A 380 3.34 25.30 -9.85
C LEU A 380 3.67 25.52 -11.32
N PRO A 381 4.10 26.72 -11.76
CA PRO A 381 4.61 26.87 -13.11
C PRO A 381 5.71 25.82 -13.32
N SER A 382 5.52 24.97 -14.32
CA SER A 382 6.36 23.81 -14.68
C SER A 382 7.83 24.15 -15.02
N THR A 383 8.26 25.37 -14.72
CA THR A 383 9.50 26.00 -15.15
C THR A 383 10.59 26.01 -14.08
N LEU A 384 10.43 25.37 -12.91
CA LEU A 384 11.38 25.54 -11.79
C LEU A 384 11.90 24.29 -11.10
N VAL A 385 11.50 23.05 -11.45
CA VAL A 385 11.90 21.87 -10.62
C VAL A 385 12.30 20.59 -11.37
N LEU A 386 11.94 20.41 -12.65
CA LEU A 386 12.63 19.44 -13.52
C LEU A 386 13.10 20.18 -14.76
N GLU A 387 14.25 20.84 -14.67
CA GLU A 387 14.91 21.47 -15.82
C GLU A 387 15.25 20.42 -16.91
N ASP A 388 15.35 19.14 -16.54
CA ASP A 388 15.79 18.05 -17.42
C ASP A 388 14.66 17.25 -18.11
N VAL A 389 13.39 17.52 -17.80
CA VAL A 389 12.26 16.78 -18.41
C VAL A 389 11.49 17.66 -19.37
N ASP A 390 11.58 17.33 -20.66
CA ASP A 390 10.80 17.95 -21.71
C ASP A 390 9.37 17.40 -21.72
N TRP A 391 8.45 18.17 -21.15
CA TRP A 391 7.03 17.84 -21.08
C TRP A 391 6.34 17.79 -22.46
N SER A 392 6.96 18.31 -23.51
CA SER A 392 6.45 18.26 -24.88
C SER A 392 6.90 17.02 -25.65
N SER A 393 7.92 16.31 -25.16
CA SER A 393 8.48 15.12 -25.80
C SER A 393 7.97 13.83 -25.16
N LEU A 394 7.36 12.98 -25.99
CA LEU A 394 6.89 11.66 -25.55
C LEU A 394 8.06 10.79 -25.04
N ASP A 395 9.21 10.90 -25.70
CA ASP A 395 10.41 10.15 -25.33
C ASP A 395 10.96 10.57 -23.97
N SER A 396 10.96 11.88 -23.68
CA SER A 396 11.39 12.39 -22.38
C SER A 396 10.42 11.94 -21.27
N LEU A 397 9.11 12.02 -21.50
CA LEU A 397 8.12 11.55 -20.51
C LEU A 397 8.19 10.03 -20.27
N LEU A 398 8.32 9.23 -21.33
CA LEU A 398 8.45 7.78 -21.19
C LEU A 398 9.76 7.39 -20.49
N LEU A 399 10.86 8.07 -20.80
CA LEU A 399 12.14 7.89 -20.11
C LEU A 399 12.01 8.21 -18.62
N PHE A 400 11.39 9.35 -18.30
CA PHE A 400 11.10 9.73 -16.92
C PHE A 400 10.25 8.68 -16.19
N ILE A 401 9.20 8.17 -16.83
CA ILE A 401 8.32 7.13 -16.28
C ILE A 401 9.10 5.83 -16.00
N VAL A 402 9.97 5.41 -16.91
CA VAL A 402 10.77 4.18 -16.76
C VAL A 402 11.84 4.35 -15.68
N ASN A 403 12.59 5.45 -15.71
CA ASN A 403 13.64 5.76 -14.73
C ASN A 403 13.09 5.85 -13.30
N ASN A 404 11.83 6.26 -13.15
CA ASN A 404 11.15 6.32 -11.86
C ASN A 404 10.34 5.06 -11.52
N HIS A 405 10.49 3.97 -12.26
CA HIS A 405 9.75 2.70 -12.07
C HIS A 405 8.22 2.90 -12.01
N LEU A 406 7.69 3.78 -12.87
CA LEU A 406 6.26 4.08 -12.98
C LEU A 406 5.60 3.42 -14.20
N PHE A 407 6.38 2.72 -15.02
CA PHE A 407 5.89 2.11 -16.26
C PHE A 407 4.74 1.11 -16.03
N ASP A 408 4.83 0.30 -14.98
CA ASP A 408 3.76 -0.64 -14.60
C ASP A 408 2.46 0.07 -14.23
N CYS A 409 2.57 1.20 -13.52
CA CYS A 409 1.44 2.03 -13.15
C CYS A 409 0.81 2.67 -14.38
N LEU A 410 1.62 3.13 -15.32
CA LEU A 410 1.14 3.68 -16.59
C LEU A 410 0.33 2.61 -17.34
N CYS A 411 0.87 1.39 -17.47
CA CYS A 411 0.16 0.30 -18.14
C CYS A 411 -1.13 -0.09 -17.41
N ASP A 412 -1.15 -0.17 -16.07
CA ASP A 412 -2.37 -0.44 -15.29
C ASP A 412 -3.41 0.67 -15.46
N TRP A 413 -2.96 1.93 -15.46
CA TRP A 413 -3.81 3.09 -15.65
C TRP A 413 -4.41 3.15 -17.06
N LEU A 414 -3.60 2.95 -18.10
CA LEU A 414 -4.05 2.84 -19.49
C LEU A 414 -5.10 1.73 -19.67
N ALA A 415 -4.91 0.60 -18.97
CA ALA A 415 -5.83 -0.54 -19.03
C ALA A 415 -7.18 -0.28 -18.35
N LYS A 416 -7.22 0.49 -17.25
CA LYS A 416 -8.40 0.58 -16.36
C LYS A 416 -9.09 1.94 -16.36
N ASN A 417 -8.36 3.04 -16.44
CA ASN A 417 -8.91 4.37 -16.18
C ASN A 417 -9.95 4.79 -17.23
N SER A 418 -11.08 5.36 -16.81
CA SER A 418 -12.16 5.78 -17.71
C SER A 418 -11.81 6.98 -18.59
N ALA A 419 -10.82 7.78 -18.20
CA ALA A 419 -10.32 8.91 -19.00
C ALA A 419 -9.67 8.47 -20.32
N VAL A 420 -9.16 7.23 -20.37
CA VAL A 420 -8.47 6.69 -21.54
C VAL A 420 -9.51 6.21 -22.58
N PRO A 421 -9.54 6.79 -23.80
CA PRO A 421 -10.50 6.41 -24.83
C PRO A 421 -10.43 4.92 -25.16
N LYS A 422 -11.60 4.27 -25.31
CA LYS A 422 -11.69 2.82 -25.56
C LYS A 422 -10.94 2.40 -26.82
N ASP A 423 -11.05 3.17 -27.90
CA ASP A 423 -10.41 2.86 -29.17
C ASP A 423 -8.88 2.95 -29.06
N PHE A 424 -8.38 3.96 -28.35
CA PHE A 424 -6.95 4.12 -28.08
C PHE A 424 -6.43 2.97 -27.22
N ARG A 425 -7.13 2.63 -26.13
CA ARG A 425 -6.82 1.46 -25.29
C ARG A 425 -6.74 0.17 -26.10
N HIS A 426 -7.70 -0.04 -27.00
CA HIS A 426 -7.71 -1.20 -27.87
C HIS A 426 -6.51 -1.24 -28.81
N ARG A 427 -6.03 -0.10 -29.32
CA ARG A 427 -4.82 -0.03 -30.15
C ARG A 427 -3.55 -0.30 -29.33
N VAL A 428 -3.38 0.36 -28.19
CA VAL A 428 -2.23 0.15 -27.28
C VAL A 428 -2.06 -1.33 -26.92
N PHE A 429 -3.14 -2.00 -26.51
CA PHE A 429 -3.07 -3.41 -26.09
C PHE A 429 -3.30 -4.43 -27.23
N ARG A 430 -3.45 -3.99 -28.49
CA ARG A 430 -3.39 -4.84 -29.69
C ARG A 430 -2.01 -4.86 -30.36
N LEU A 431 -1.13 -3.91 -30.01
CA LEU A 431 0.26 -3.89 -30.47
C LEU A 431 1.08 -5.05 -29.88
N ALA A 432 0.67 -5.59 -28.72
CA ALA A 432 1.21 -6.83 -28.18
C ALA A 432 0.72 -8.04 -29.01
N THR A 433 1.66 -8.88 -29.43
CA THR A 433 1.46 -9.95 -30.41
C THR A 433 0.43 -11.01 -30.00
N ASN A 434 -0.38 -11.40 -30.99
CA ASN A 434 -1.36 -12.50 -31.08
C ASN A 434 -2.73 -12.32 -30.37
N PRO A 435 -3.86 -12.19 -31.10
CA PRO A 435 -5.21 -12.11 -30.51
C PRO A 435 -5.69 -13.39 -29.81
N SER A 436 -4.91 -14.48 -29.90
CA SER A 436 -5.15 -15.77 -29.27
C SER A 436 -4.48 -15.93 -27.90
N SER A 437 -3.55 -15.07 -27.52
CA SER A 437 -2.91 -15.15 -26.20
C SER A 437 -3.76 -14.46 -25.12
N SER A 438 -3.89 -15.12 -23.98
CA SER A 438 -4.46 -14.53 -22.76
C SER A 438 -3.52 -13.53 -22.08
N GLU A 439 -2.26 -13.52 -22.49
CA GLU A 439 -1.18 -12.71 -21.94
C GLU A 439 -0.69 -11.71 -22.99
N ILE A 440 -0.61 -10.45 -22.58
CA ILE A 440 -0.24 -9.29 -23.39
C ILE A 440 0.94 -8.65 -22.71
N THR A 441 2.13 -8.74 -23.32
CA THR A 441 3.32 -8.04 -22.83
C THR A 441 3.45 -6.73 -23.59
N VAL A 442 3.44 -5.61 -22.88
CA VAL A 442 3.68 -4.27 -23.42
C VAL A 442 5.10 -3.86 -23.03
N THR A 443 5.89 -3.49 -24.02
CA THR A 443 7.25 -2.99 -23.86
C THR A 443 7.30 -1.48 -24.09
N LEU A 444 8.33 -0.84 -23.55
CA LEU A 444 8.62 0.56 -23.84
C LEU A 444 8.77 0.83 -25.34
N THR A 445 9.37 -0.11 -26.06
CA THR A 445 9.51 -0.05 -27.52
C THR A 445 8.17 -0.05 -28.23
N ASP A 446 7.16 -0.80 -27.75
CA ASP A 446 5.83 -0.81 -28.37
C ASP A 446 5.14 0.56 -28.29
N LEU A 447 5.34 1.28 -27.18
CA LEU A 447 4.74 2.62 -27.00
C LEU A 447 5.46 3.69 -27.83
N ARG A 448 6.78 3.56 -28.02
CA ARG A 448 7.57 4.48 -28.86
C ARG A 448 7.23 4.36 -30.35
N HIS A 449 7.08 3.13 -30.84
CA HIS A 449 6.83 2.85 -32.25
C HIS A 449 5.34 2.95 -32.66
N MET A 450 4.49 3.57 -31.82
CA MET A 450 3.12 3.89 -32.19
C MET A 450 3.06 4.87 -33.37
N ASN A 451 1.95 4.87 -34.10
CA ASN A 451 1.75 5.74 -35.26
C ASN A 451 1.98 7.22 -34.90
N GLN A 452 2.98 7.83 -35.53
CA GLN A 452 3.46 9.19 -35.25
C GLN A 452 2.37 10.26 -35.44
N ASN A 453 1.46 10.07 -36.39
CA ASN A 453 0.50 11.11 -36.78
C ASN A 453 -0.78 11.12 -35.93
N GLU A 454 -1.15 10.00 -35.30
CA GLU A 454 -2.43 9.88 -34.59
C GLU A 454 -2.29 9.45 -33.13
N ASP A 455 -1.42 8.48 -32.85
CA ASP A 455 -1.37 7.82 -31.54
C ASP A 455 -0.28 8.40 -30.63
N GLN A 456 0.83 8.91 -31.18
CA GLN A 456 1.88 9.55 -30.38
C GLN A 456 1.42 10.83 -29.65
N PRO A 457 0.71 11.79 -30.29
CA PRO A 457 0.21 12.98 -29.59
C PRO A 457 -0.79 12.61 -28.48
N ARG A 458 -1.62 11.59 -28.72
CA ARG A 458 -2.55 11.07 -27.71
C ARG A 458 -1.80 10.38 -26.57
N MET A 459 -0.76 9.60 -26.86
CA MET A 459 0.06 8.98 -25.83
C MET A 459 0.76 10.03 -24.96
N LEU A 460 1.25 11.12 -25.57
CA LEU A 460 1.85 12.25 -24.87
C LEU A 460 0.84 12.86 -23.88
N GLU A 461 -0.36 13.21 -24.34
CA GLU A 461 -1.44 13.74 -23.50
C GLU A 461 -1.79 12.76 -22.35
N MET A 462 -1.89 11.47 -22.65
CA MET A 462 -2.16 10.44 -21.65
C MET A 462 -1.02 10.30 -20.62
N CYS A 463 0.25 10.42 -21.04
CA CYS A 463 1.40 10.41 -20.12
C CYS A 463 1.40 11.64 -19.21
N GLN A 464 1.13 12.82 -19.75
CA GLN A 464 0.99 14.05 -18.96
C GLN A 464 -0.14 13.92 -17.92
N LEU A 465 -1.31 13.44 -18.34
CA LEU A 465 -2.45 13.23 -17.46
C LEU A 465 -2.13 12.20 -16.37
N PHE A 466 -1.50 11.09 -16.73
CA PHE A 466 -1.04 10.06 -15.79
C PHE A 466 -0.06 10.63 -14.76
N LEU A 467 0.94 11.42 -15.20
CA LEU A 467 1.95 12.01 -14.34
C LEU A 467 1.36 12.99 -13.33
N GLN A 468 0.40 13.80 -13.75
CA GLN A 468 -0.28 14.78 -12.89
C GLN A 468 -1.28 14.13 -11.90
N THR A 469 -1.75 12.91 -12.20
CA THR A 469 -2.81 12.23 -11.41
C THR A 469 -2.26 11.03 -10.64
N GLU A 470 -2.19 9.87 -11.27
CA GLU A 470 -1.82 8.61 -10.61
C GLU A 470 -0.36 8.53 -10.21
N ALA A 471 0.57 9.02 -11.04
CA ALA A 471 1.99 8.94 -10.71
C ALA A 471 2.29 9.68 -9.40
N ARG A 472 1.63 10.82 -9.19
CA ARG A 472 1.69 11.55 -7.92
C ARG A 472 1.15 10.74 -6.75
N GLN A 473 0.04 10.01 -6.92
CA GLN A 473 -0.48 9.11 -5.87
C GLN A 473 0.49 7.98 -5.55
N VAL A 474 1.15 7.42 -6.56
CA VAL A 474 2.21 6.42 -6.38
C VAL A 474 3.38 7.01 -5.59
N MET A 475 3.80 8.26 -5.88
CA MET A 475 4.86 8.94 -5.13
C MET A 475 4.46 9.23 -3.68
N ILE A 476 3.22 9.66 -3.42
CA ILE A 476 2.67 9.80 -2.06
C ILE A 476 2.72 8.44 -1.33
N GLY A 477 2.36 7.35 -2.01
CA GLY A 477 2.43 6.00 -1.46
C GLY A 477 3.85 5.56 -1.10
N ARG A 478 4.82 5.83 -1.99
CA ARG A 478 6.24 5.57 -1.77
C ARG A 478 6.79 6.37 -0.60
N GLU A 479 6.47 7.66 -0.50
CA GLU A 479 6.84 8.52 0.63
C GLU A 479 6.34 7.91 1.95
N ARG A 480 5.05 7.54 2.01
CA ARG A 480 4.43 6.93 3.20
C ARG A 480 5.15 5.65 3.64
N TYR A 481 5.55 4.82 2.68
CA TYR A 481 6.30 3.60 2.94
C TYR A 481 7.74 3.90 3.43
N LEU A 482 8.44 4.82 2.77
CA LEU A 482 9.82 5.20 3.13
C LEU A 482 9.88 5.85 4.53
N LEU A 483 8.93 6.73 4.87
CA LEU A 483 8.83 7.32 6.21
C LEU A 483 8.72 6.24 7.31
N GLU A 484 7.98 5.17 7.05
CA GLU A 484 7.87 4.06 8.00
C GLU A 484 9.16 3.23 8.08
N MET A 485 9.81 2.98 6.93
CA MET A 485 11.11 2.31 6.88
C MET A 485 12.17 3.10 7.67
N VAL A 486 12.18 4.43 7.55
CA VAL A 486 13.05 5.32 8.33
C VAL A 486 12.75 5.19 9.82
N GLY A 487 11.47 5.28 10.22
CA GLY A 487 11.06 5.12 11.63
C GLY A 487 11.49 3.80 12.25
N TYR A 488 11.30 2.68 11.53
CA TYR A 488 11.75 1.37 11.99
C TYR A 488 13.27 1.28 12.08
N THR A 489 13.99 1.87 11.13
CA THR A 489 15.47 1.85 11.11
C THR A 489 16.04 2.51 12.35
N ILE A 490 15.51 3.68 12.72
CA ILE A 490 16.00 4.44 13.86
C ILE A 490 15.64 3.72 15.15
N TRP A 491 14.39 3.26 15.28
CA TRP A 491 13.95 2.52 16.46
C TRP A 491 14.71 1.22 16.71
N LYS A 492 15.18 0.52 15.66
CA LYS A 492 15.97 -0.69 15.82
C LYS A 492 17.41 -0.42 16.28
N ASN A 493 17.92 0.79 16.06
CA ASN A 493 19.29 1.18 16.43
C ASN A 493 19.35 1.96 17.76
N ASP A 494 18.19 2.41 18.29
CA ASP A 494 18.02 3.02 19.63
C ASP A 494 17.78 1.92 20.69
#